data_AF-A0AAQ0S858-F1
#
_entry.id   AF-A0AAQ0S858-F1
#
_cell.length_a   1.000
_cell.length_b   1.000
_cell.length_c   1.000
_cell.angle_alpha   90.00
_cell.angle_beta   90.00
_cell.angle_gamma   90.00
#
_symmetry.space_group_name_H-M   'P 1'
#
loop_
_entity.id
_entity.type
_entity.pdbx_description
1 polymer ?
#
loop_
_entity_poly.entity_id
_entity_poly.type
_entity_poly.pdbx_seq_one_letter_code
_entity_poly.pdbx_strand_id
1 'polypeptide(L)'
;MSKILDSLMGALDSVISFIPNIIGALIFLIIAWIIAVIVKNIIVKGLGALGFESWLQEKGLIDAESGKSESAGLIQTFGKLAYFLVFLLFLPSVFDSLNMQSVSKPIKGMMSSILNFSPKIIVAVVILVLGLFIAKVLGTLVKNILSSLNVSKFNQYVNFGKNEDSIDIPVAAGWVITTLIGLFFTVQALSTVNLSVLNQIGEAIIGYLPLVISAAIILALGLIGGNLVAKLINKSTGNGMLAEIVKYLVIIVSVFMTLDQLNFAQSIVNVAFLLILGAVAVAFAIAFGIGGKSFAEKQLEKFSNKIDSENKK
;
A
#
# COMPACT_ATOMS: atom_id res chain seq x y z
N MET A 1 -53.21 4.10 -54.76
CA MET A 1 -53.82 4.63 -53.53
C MET A 1 -53.86 3.60 -52.40
N SER A 2 -54.12 2.32 -52.70
CA SER A 2 -54.12 1.22 -51.71
C SER A 2 -52.80 1.09 -50.92
N LYS A 3 -51.63 1.03 -51.56
CA LYS A 3 -50.34 0.92 -50.85
C LYS A 3 -50.06 2.00 -49.78
N ILE A 4 -50.55 3.22 -50.00
CA ILE A 4 -50.40 4.34 -49.05
C ILE A 4 -51.35 4.15 -47.87
N LEU A 5 -52.60 3.75 -48.15
CA LEU A 5 -53.58 3.39 -47.12
C LEU A 5 -53.11 2.19 -46.30
N ASP A 6 -52.56 1.15 -46.93
CA ASP A 6 -52.00 -0.03 -46.26
C ASP A 6 -50.82 0.35 -45.35
N SER A 7 -49.96 1.26 -45.81
CA SER A 7 -48.84 1.78 -45.01
C SER A 7 -49.31 2.65 -43.84
N LEU A 8 -50.36 3.46 -44.05
CA LEU A 8 -50.98 4.27 -42.99
C LEU A 8 -51.69 3.42 -41.95
N MET A 9 -52.40 2.37 -42.39
CA MET A 9 -53.06 1.43 -41.48
C MET A 9 -52.03 0.63 -40.68
N GLY A 10 -50.94 0.16 -41.31
CA GLY A 10 -49.84 -0.49 -40.59
C GLY A 10 -49.11 0.43 -39.60
N ALA A 11 -48.96 1.72 -39.93
CA ALA A 11 -48.42 2.72 -39.01
C ALA A 11 -49.38 2.99 -37.83
N LEU A 12 -50.70 3.05 -38.10
CA LEU A 12 -51.72 3.23 -37.07
C LEU A 12 -51.78 2.03 -36.11
N ASP A 13 -51.71 0.80 -36.64
CA ASP A 13 -51.65 -0.43 -35.84
C ASP A 13 -50.41 -0.46 -34.94
N SER A 14 -49.27 0.03 -35.45
CA SER A 14 -48.05 0.18 -34.67
C SER A 14 -48.25 1.17 -33.50
N VAL A 15 -48.91 2.30 -33.72
CA VAL A 15 -49.22 3.29 -32.67
C VAL A 15 -50.20 2.72 -31.63
N ILE A 16 -51.24 2.02 -32.07
CA ILE A 16 -52.25 1.42 -31.18
C ILE A 16 -51.62 0.33 -30.31
N SER A 17 -50.76 -0.51 -30.88
CA SER A 17 -50.04 -1.56 -30.15
C SER A 17 -49.01 -1.02 -29.14
N PHE A 18 -48.59 0.24 -29.28
CA PHE A 18 -47.72 0.92 -28.32
C PHE A 18 -48.46 1.37 -27.05
N ILE A 19 -49.78 1.58 -27.09
CA ILE A 19 -50.54 2.09 -25.93
C ILE A 19 -50.45 1.11 -24.73
N PRO A 20 -50.71 -0.20 -24.86
CA PRO A 20 -50.55 -1.15 -23.76
C PRO A 20 -49.12 -1.20 -23.21
N ASN A 21 -48.11 -1.12 -24.09
CA ASN A 21 -46.70 -1.13 -23.73
C ASN A 21 -46.31 0.10 -22.88
N ILE A 22 -46.82 1.28 -23.23
CA ILE A 22 -46.62 2.52 -22.47
C ILE A 22 -47.26 2.40 -21.09
N ILE A 23 -48.46 1.84 -21.00
CA ILE A 23 -49.13 1.62 -19.71
C ILE A 23 -48.29 0.68 -18.82
N GLY A 24 -47.78 -0.43 -19.37
CA GLY A 24 -46.88 -1.33 -18.66
C GLY A 24 -45.63 -0.62 -18.14
N ALA A 25 -44.99 0.18 -18.99
CA ALA A 25 -43.82 0.98 -18.62
C ALA A 25 -44.11 1.98 -17.49
N LEU A 26 -45.26 2.66 -17.54
CA LEU A 26 -45.70 3.60 -16.50
C LEU A 26 -45.93 2.89 -15.16
N ILE A 27 -46.53 1.70 -15.18
CA ILE A 27 -46.71 0.88 -13.97
C ILE A 27 -45.35 0.58 -13.32
N PHE A 28 -44.35 0.14 -14.10
CA PHE A 28 -43.01 -0.11 -13.59
C PHE A 28 -42.34 1.15 -13.04
N LEU A 29 -42.52 2.31 -13.67
CA LEU A 29 -41.99 3.58 -13.16
C LEU A 29 -42.60 3.97 -11.81
N ILE A 30 -43.92 3.79 -11.64
CA ILE A 30 -44.61 4.06 -10.38
C ILE A 30 -44.09 3.12 -9.29
N ILE A 31 -43.97 1.83 -9.60
CA ILE A 31 -43.42 0.83 -8.66
C ILE A 31 -41.98 1.19 -8.27
N ALA A 32 -41.14 1.53 -9.24
CA ALA A 32 -39.75 1.93 -9.02
C ALA A 32 -39.66 3.14 -8.09
N TRP A 33 -40.48 4.16 -8.31
CA TRP A 33 -40.53 5.36 -7.49
C TRP A 33 -40.88 5.05 -6.03
N ILE A 34 -41.94 4.24 -5.81
CA ILE A 34 -42.37 3.85 -4.46
C ILE A 34 -41.25 3.09 -3.74
N ILE A 35 -40.68 2.07 -4.38
CA ILE A 35 -39.63 1.24 -3.77
C ILE A 35 -38.37 2.07 -3.51
N ALA A 36 -37.98 2.95 -4.43
CA ALA A 36 -36.80 3.80 -4.29
C ALA A 36 -36.92 4.74 -3.07
N VAL A 37 -38.10 5.32 -2.84
CA VAL A 37 -38.37 6.16 -1.65
C VAL A 37 -38.23 5.34 -0.37
N ILE A 38 -38.79 4.12 -0.34
CA ILE A 38 -38.69 3.23 0.82
C ILE A 38 -37.23 2.88 1.11
N VAL A 39 -36.47 2.43 0.11
CA VAL A 39 -35.06 2.05 0.26
C VAL A 39 -34.19 3.21 0.72
N LYS A 40 -34.37 4.40 0.14
CA LYS A 40 -33.68 5.62 0.57
C LYS A 40 -33.89 5.87 2.07
N ASN A 41 -35.14 5.80 2.52
CA ASN A 41 -35.47 6.07 3.91
C ASN A 41 -34.87 5.01 4.85
N ILE A 42 -34.84 3.74 4.44
CA ILE A 42 -34.20 2.66 5.19
C ILE A 42 -32.70 2.93 5.33
N ILE A 43 -32.00 3.29 4.26
CA ILE A 43 -30.55 3.52 4.29
C ILE A 43 -30.20 4.74 5.13
N VAL A 44 -30.93 5.84 5.00
CA VAL A 44 -30.69 7.05 5.80
C VAL A 44 -30.86 6.74 7.30
N LYS A 45 -31.95 6.06 7.67
CA LYS A 45 -32.19 5.65 9.06
C LYS A 45 -31.16 4.63 9.56
N GLY A 46 -30.81 3.66 8.72
CA GLY A 46 -29.86 2.59 9.06
C GLY A 46 -28.45 3.12 9.30
N LEU A 47 -27.92 3.94 8.40
CA LEU A 47 -26.59 4.56 8.57
C LEU A 47 -26.54 5.49 9.79
N GLY A 48 -27.63 6.23 10.04
CA GLY A 48 -27.76 7.03 11.27
C GLY A 48 -27.74 6.17 12.53
N ALA A 49 -28.49 5.05 12.54
CA ALA A 49 -28.58 4.14 13.68
C ALA A 49 -27.27 3.38 13.94
N LEU A 50 -26.47 3.11 12.91
CA LEU A 50 -25.18 2.43 13.00
C LEU A 50 -24.03 3.33 13.51
N GLY A 51 -24.31 4.60 13.82
CA GLY A 51 -23.30 5.53 14.33
C GLY A 51 -22.25 5.87 13.27
N PHE A 52 -22.62 5.91 11.99
CA PHE A 52 -21.72 6.29 10.89
C PHE A 52 -21.07 7.67 11.13
N GLU A 53 -21.79 8.56 11.79
CA GLU A 53 -21.29 9.86 12.28
C GLU A 53 -20.07 9.69 13.20
N SER A 54 -20.18 8.83 14.23
CA SER A 54 -19.10 8.59 15.19
C SER A 54 -17.88 7.95 14.53
N TRP A 55 -18.10 7.02 13.60
CA TRP A 55 -17.01 6.37 12.86
C TRP A 55 -16.23 7.37 11.98
N LEU A 56 -16.92 8.28 11.31
CA LEU A 56 -16.30 9.30 10.47
C LEU A 56 -15.50 10.33 11.30
N GLN A 57 -16.02 10.74 12.46
CA GLN A 57 -15.32 11.62 13.40
C GLN A 57 -14.06 10.95 13.99
N GLU A 58 -14.17 9.67 14.41
CA GLU A 58 -13.03 8.92 14.94
C GLU A 58 -11.90 8.76 13.90
N LYS A 59 -12.26 8.73 12.61
CA LYS A 59 -11.31 8.67 11.50
C LYS A 59 -10.76 10.03 11.06
N GLY A 60 -11.19 11.14 11.68
CA GLY A 60 -10.76 12.50 11.31
C GLY A 60 -11.20 12.93 9.92
N LEU A 61 -12.25 12.32 9.37
CA LEU A 61 -12.77 12.59 8.02
C LEU A 61 -13.75 13.77 7.97
N ILE A 62 -14.15 14.26 9.15
CA ILE A 62 -15.07 15.39 9.35
C ILE A 62 -14.64 16.12 10.61
N ASP A 63 -14.68 17.44 10.57
CA ASP A 63 -14.32 18.29 11.70
C ASP A 63 -15.31 18.11 12.85
N ALA A 64 -14.83 18.22 14.09
CA ALA A 64 -15.65 18.01 15.28
C ALA A 64 -16.78 19.05 15.43
N GLU A 65 -16.65 20.23 14.82
CA GLU A 65 -17.64 21.31 14.88
C GLU A 65 -18.70 21.27 13.77
N SER A 66 -18.34 20.88 12.53
CA SER A 66 -19.27 20.74 11.39
C SER A 66 -19.74 19.30 11.14
N GLY A 67 -19.15 18.32 11.83
CA GLY A 67 -19.26 16.90 11.50
C GLY A 67 -20.66 16.31 11.56
N LYS A 68 -21.57 16.86 12.38
CA LYS A 68 -22.98 16.44 12.40
C LYS A 68 -23.72 16.79 11.09
N SER A 69 -23.46 17.99 10.57
CA SER A 69 -24.10 18.48 9.35
C SER A 69 -23.51 17.80 8.11
N GLU A 70 -22.19 17.62 8.10
CA GLU A 70 -21.48 16.97 7.00
C GLU A 70 -21.79 15.46 6.92
N SER A 71 -21.78 14.74 8.05
CA SER A 71 -22.19 13.34 8.08
C SER A 71 -23.66 13.15 7.67
N ALA A 72 -24.58 14.01 8.12
CA ALA A 72 -25.96 14.00 7.67
C ALA A 72 -26.07 14.25 6.16
N GLY A 73 -25.27 15.17 5.61
CA GLY A 73 -25.16 15.41 4.17
C GLY A 73 -24.67 14.18 3.38
N LEU A 74 -23.65 13.48 3.88
CA LEU A 74 -23.12 12.25 3.28
C LEU A 74 -24.14 11.12 3.34
N ILE A 75 -24.78 10.89 4.49
CA ILE A 75 -25.84 9.88 4.66
C ILE A 75 -26.99 10.16 3.70
N GLN A 76 -27.39 11.43 3.55
CA GLN A 76 -28.43 11.82 2.61
C GLN A 76 -28.00 11.57 1.16
N THR A 77 -26.72 11.75 0.85
CA THR A 77 -26.13 11.45 -0.47
C THR A 77 -26.18 9.95 -0.74
N PHE A 78 -25.78 9.10 0.20
CA PHE A 78 -25.93 7.64 0.09
C PHE A 78 -27.40 7.22 -0.10
N GLY A 79 -28.33 7.85 0.63
CA GLY A 79 -29.76 7.62 0.44
C GLY A 79 -30.25 8.02 -0.97
N LYS A 80 -29.79 9.16 -1.50
CA LYS A 80 -30.10 9.59 -2.88
C LYS A 80 -29.48 8.67 -3.92
N LEU A 81 -28.25 8.22 -3.73
CA LEU A 81 -27.58 7.25 -4.60
C LEU A 81 -28.36 5.94 -4.62
N ALA A 82 -28.80 5.46 -3.46
CA ALA A 82 -29.62 4.26 -3.38
C ALA A 82 -30.99 4.42 -4.05
N TYR A 83 -31.64 5.58 -3.90
CA TYR A 83 -32.85 5.91 -4.64
C TYR A 83 -32.61 5.80 -6.16
N PHE A 84 -31.54 6.42 -6.66
CA PHE A 84 -31.19 6.38 -8.08
C PHE A 84 -30.83 4.97 -8.54
N LEU A 85 -30.10 4.20 -7.73
CA LEU A 85 -29.78 2.81 -8.00
C LEU A 85 -31.05 1.97 -8.11
N VAL A 86 -31.99 2.08 -7.16
CA VAL A 86 -33.28 1.38 -7.25
C VAL A 86 -34.02 1.77 -8.53
N PHE A 87 -34.06 3.04 -8.89
CA PHE A 87 -34.69 3.46 -10.14
C PHE A 87 -34.00 2.85 -11.38
N LEU A 88 -32.67 2.88 -11.40
CA LEU A 88 -31.85 2.19 -12.40
C LEU A 88 -32.14 0.69 -12.41
N LEU A 89 -32.52 0.11 -11.26
CA LEU A 89 -32.84 -1.30 -11.17
C LEU A 89 -34.11 -1.72 -11.90
N PHE A 90 -35.09 -0.81 -11.98
CA PHE A 90 -36.35 -1.02 -12.68
C PHE A 90 -36.30 -0.58 -14.15
N LEU A 91 -35.29 0.20 -14.54
CA LEU A 91 -35.10 0.69 -15.92
C LEU A 91 -35.21 -0.42 -16.98
N PRO A 92 -34.59 -1.61 -16.80
CA PRO A 92 -34.74 -2.70 -17.76
C PRO A 92 -36.19 -3.15 -17.97
N SER A 93 -36.98 -3.23 -16.89
CA SER A 93 -38.38 -3.65 -16.95
C SER A 93 -39.26 -2.61 -17.66
N VAL A 94 -38.93 -1.32 -17.49
CA VAL A 94 -39.55 -0.23 -18.25
C VAL A 94 -39.26 -0.39 -19.74
N PHE A 95 -37.99 -0.61 -20.11
CA PHE A 95 -37.60 -0.80 -21.51
C PHE A 95 -38.15 -2.10 -22.12
N ASP A 96 -38.20 -3.20 -21.37
CA ASP A 96 -38.82 -4.44 -21.83
C ASP A 96 -40.30 -4.24 -22.14
N SER A 97 -41.03 -3.51 -21.29
CA SER A 97 -42.45 -3.19 -21.51
C SER A 97 -42.65 -2.36 -22.77
N LEU A 98 -41.68 -1.52 -23.12
CA LEU A 98 -41.63 -0.76 -24.37
C LEU A 98 -41.11 -1.57 -25.58
N ASN A 99 -40.89 -2.89 -25.42
CA ASN A 99 -40.27 -3.76 -26.42
C ASN A 99 -38.83 -3.35 -26.83
N MET A 100 -38.13 -2.58 -26.00
CA MET A 100 -36.76 -2.11 -26.23
C MET A 100 -35.70 -3.07 -25.67
N GLN A 101 -35.79 -4.35 -26.03
CA GLN A 101 -34.93 -5.41 -25.49
C GLN A 101 -33.43 -5.21 -25.81
N SER A 102 -33.12 -4.56 -26.93
CA SER A 102 -31.74 -4.20 -27.31
C SER A 102 -31.09 -3.22 -26.32
N VAL A 103 -31.90 -2.41 -25.65
CA VAL A 103 -31.45 -1.45 -24.62
C VAL A 103 -31.49 -2.08 -23.23
N SER A 104 -32.53 -2.90 -22.93
CA SER A 104 -32.67 -3.51 -21.60
C SER A 104 -31.62 -4.58 -21.32
N LYS A 105 -31.17 -5.36 -22.32
CA LYS A 105 -30.21 -6.46 -22.14
C LYS A 105 -28.86 -6.02 -21.54
N PRO A 106 -28.14 -5.01 -22.08
CA PRO A 106 -26.91 -4.52 -21.46
C PRO A 106 -27.13 -4.04 -20.01
N ILE A 107 -28.23 -3.34 -19.76
CA ILE A 107 -28.56 -2.81 -18.42
C ILE A 107 -28.84 -3.96 -17.44
N LYS A 108 -29.52 -5.04 -17.88
CA LYS A 108 -29.69 -6.28 -17.09
C LYS A 108 -28.36 -6.98 -16.80
N GLY A 109 -27.42 -6.95 -17.72
CA GLY A 109 -26.07 -7.49 -17.50
C GLY A 109 -25.32 -6.72 -16.41
N MET A 110 -25.37 -5.39 -16.47
CA MET A 110 -24.79 -4.51 -15.44
C MET A 110 -25.48 -4.69 -14.09
N MET A 111 -26.81 -4.77 -14.08
CA MET A 111 -27.64 -5.11 -12.93
C MET A 111 -27.20 -6.41 -12.27
N SER A 112 -27.13 -7.49 -13.05
CA SER A 112 -26.76 -8.81 -12.54
C SER A 112 -25.37 -8.77 -11.92
N SER A 113 -24.45 -8.02 -12.53
CA SER A 113 -23.13 -7.76 -11.95
C SER A 113 -23.25 -7.08 -10.58
N ILE A 114 -24.01 -5.97 -10.46
CA ILE A 114 -24.25 -5.25 -9.20
C ILE A 114 -24.86 -6.14 -8.12
N LEU A 115 -25.88 -6.93 -8.46
CA LEU A 115 -26.52 -7.86 -7.51
C LEU A 115 -25.54 -8.95 -7.05
N ASN A 116 -24.68 -9.43 -7.94
CA ASN A 116 -23.63 -10.40 -7.61
C ASN A 116 -22.51 -9.81 -6.72
N PHE A 117 -22.35 -8.48 -6.67
CA PHE A 117 -21.45 -7.83 -5.72
C PHE A 117 -22.02 -7.82 -4.29
N SER A 118 -23.34 -7.80 -4.11
CA SER A 118 -23.97 -7.64 -2.79
C SER A 118 -23.57 -8.73 -1.78
N PRO A 119 -23.60 -10.04 -2.10
CA PRO A 119 -23.10 -11.08 -1.20
C PRO A 119 -21.60 -10.96 -0.90
N LYS A 120 -20.80 -10.60 -1.91
CA LYS A 120 -19.34 -10.49 -1.79
C LYS A 120 -18.90 -9.37 -0.85
N ILE A 121 -19.66 -8.27 -0.79
CA ILE A 121 -19.40 -7.16 0.13
C ILE A 121 -19.49 -7.65 1.58
N ILE A 122 -20.48 -8.48 1.91
CA ILE A 122 -20.62 -9.03 3.27
C ILE A 122 -19.38 -9.86 3.64
N VAL A 123 -18.94 -10.75 2.74
CA VAL A 123 -17.74 -11.57 2.96
C VAL A 123 -16.49 -10.70 3.09
N ALA A 124 -16.35 -9.68 2.24
CA ALA A 124 -15.23 -8.74 2.30
C ALA A 124 -15.18 -7.96 3.63
N VAL A 125 -16.33 -7.51 4.13
CA VAL A 125 -16.43 -6.83 5.44
C VAL A 125 -16.01 -7.78 6.56
N VAL A 126 -16.47 -9.03 6.55
CA VAL A 126 -16.07 -10.04 7.53
C VAL A 126 -14.56 -10.28 7.50
N ILE A 127 -13.98 -10.45 6.31
CA ILE A 127 -12.53 -10.62 6.11
C ILE A 127 -11.78 -9.40 6.66
N LEU A 128 -12.24 -8.19 6.39
CA LEU A 128 -11.59 -6.96 6.83
C LEU A 128 -11.64 -6.82 8.36
N VAL A 129 -12.79 -7.06 8.98
CA VAL A 129 -12.95 -6.97 10.45
C VAL A 129 -12.06 -8.00 11.15
N LEU A 130 -12.12 -9.26 10.73
CA LEU A 130 -11.27 -10.32 11.29
C LEU A 130 -9.79 -10.03 11.02
N GLY A 131 -9.47 -9.55 9.83
CA GLY A 131 -8.12 -9.22 9.42
C GLY A 131 -7.47 -8.12 10.24
N LEU A 132 -8.20 -7.03 10.50
CA LEU A 132 -7.72 -5.94 11.35
C LEU A 132 -7.56 -6.38 12.81
N PHE A 133 -8.44 -7.25 13.30
CA PHE A 133 -8.28 -7.86 14.62
C PHE A 133 -7.00 -8.71 14.70
N ILE A 134 -6.80 -9.61 13.73
CA ILE A 134 -5.60 -10.46 13.63
C ILE A 134 -4.34 -9.61 13.52
N ALA A 135 -4.36 -8.56 12.69
CA ALA A 135 -3.24 -7.64 12.53
C ALA A 135 -2.83 -6.99 13.86
N LYS A 136 -3.81 -6.52 14.64
CA LYS A 136 -3.58 -5.91 15.95
C LYS A 136 -3.02 -6.91 16.95
N VAL A 137 -3.56 -8.13 16.98
CA VAL A 137 -3.07 -9.20 17.85
C VAL A 137 -1.61 -9.54 17.51
N LEU A 138 -1.32 -9.80 16.24
CA LEU A 138 0.03 -10.18 15.79
C LEU A 138 1.04 -9.07 16.00
N GLY A 139 0.70 -7.80 15.70
CA GLY A 139 1.59 -6.68 15.98
C GLY A 139 1.88 -6.50 17.46
N THR A 140 0.88 -6.71 18.33
CA THR A 140 1.05 -6.65 19.78
C THR A 140 1.92 -7.81 20.28
N LEU A 141 1.73 -9.02 19.76
CA LEU A 141 2.56 -10.18 20.08
C LEU A 141 4.02 -9.94 19.70
N VAL A 142 4.29 -9.45 18.49
CA VAL A 142 5.65 -9.13 18.02
C VAL A 142 6.27 -8.06 18.93
N LYS A 143 5.56 -6.96 19.21
CA LYS A 143 6.03 -5.93 20.14
C LYS A 143 6.43 -6.54 21.48
N ASN A 144 5.53 -7.32 22.09
CA ASN A 144 5.75 -7.90 23.41
C ASN A 144 6.95 -8.85 23.41
N ILE A 145 7.07 -9.73 22.42
CA ILE A 145 8.21 -10.65 22.30
C ILE A 145 9.52 -9.87 22.17
N LEU A 146 9.59 -8.86 21.30
CA LEU A 146 10.79 -8.05 21.11
C LEU A 146 11.15 -7.27 22.38
N SER A 147 10.16 -6.71 23.09
CA SER A 147 10.36 -6.04 24.37
C SER A 147 10.86 -7.01 25.45
N SER A 148 10.30 -8.22 25.54
CA SER A 148 10.72 -9.27 26.48
C SER A 148 12.13 -9.80 26.21
N LEU A 149 12.57 -9.80 24.95
CA LEU A 149 13.94 -10.14 24.55
C LEU A 149 14.94 -9.00 24.81
N ASN A 150 14.52 -7.92 25.48
CA ASN A 150 15.33 -6.72 25.70
C ASN A 150 15.87 -6.10 24.40
N VAL A 151 15.16 -6.25 23.27
CA VAL A 151 15.57 -5.68 21.98
C VAL A 151 15.61 -4.15 22.03
N SER A 152 14.93 -3.51 22.99
CA SER A 152 15.06 -2.07 23.27
C SER A 152 16.51 -1.63 23.55
N LYS A 153 17.41 -2.53 23.98
CA LYS A 153 18.85 -2.24 24.09
C LYS A 153 19.48 -1.89 22.74
N PHE A 154 18.87 -2.31 21.63
CA PHE A 154 19.33 -1.98 20.28
C PHE A 154 18.96 -0.57 19.83
N ASN A 155 18.05 0.11 20.52
CA ASN A 155 17.66 1.50 20.21
C ASN A 155 18.88 2.45 20.22
N GLN A 156 19.89 2.19 21.06
CA GLN A 156 21.13 2.98 21.11
C GLN A 156 21.98 2.92 19.82
N TYR A 157 21.76 1.91 18.98
CA TYR A 157 22.48 1.72 17.71
C TYR A 157 21.70 2.27 16.52
N VAL A 158 20.40 2.52 16.67
CA VAL A 158 19.52 2.99 15.59
C VAL A 158 19.19 4.47 15.73
N ASN A 159 19.11 5.00 16.95
CA ASN A 159 18.82 6.41 17.16
C ASN A 159 20.04 7.29 16.84
N PHE A 160 19.86 8.20 15.89
CA PHE A 160 20.85 9.20 15.51
C PHE A 160 20.54 10.51 16.24
N GLY A 161 21.33 10.84 17.27
CA GLY A 161 21.21 12.11 18.00
C GLY A 161 20.77 11.96 19.46
N LYS A 162 20.85 13.06 20.22
CA LYS A 162 20.53 13.14 21.65
C LYS A 162 19.09 13.58 21.95
N ASN A 163 18.21 13.70 20.95
CA ASN A 163 16.89 14.31 21.11
C ASN A 163 15.76 13.28 21.31
N GLU A 164 14.70 13.72 22.00
CA GLU A 164 13.65 12.96 22.70
C GLU A 164 12.74 12.06 21.84
N ASP A 165 12.79 12.15 20.51
CA ASP A 165 12.00 11.31 19.59
C ASP A 165 12.72 10.00 19.24
N SER A 166 13.12 9.24 20.27
CA SER A 166 13.79 7.96 20.07
C SER A 166 12.82 6.90 19.56
N ILE A 167 13.13 6.25 18.44
CA ILE A 167 12.32 5.15 17.90
C ILE A 167 12.55 3.92 18.78
N ASP A 168 11.46 3.38 19.36
CA ASP A 168 11.50 2.10 20.08
C ASP A 168 11.31 0.93 19.11
N ILE A 169 12.36 0.14 18.90
CA ILE A 169 12.40 -0.92 17.88
C ILE A 169 11.25 -1.95 18.05
N PRO A 170 10.95 -2.48 19.25
CA PRO A 170 9.76 -3.32 19.47
C PRO A 170 8.44 -2.66 19.06
N VAL A 171 8.25 -1.37 19.37
CA VAL A 171 7.01 -0.63 19.03
C VAL A 171 6.92 -0.42 17.53
N ALA A 172 8.02 0.02 16.90
CA ALA A 172 8.10 0.21 15.45
C ALA A 172 7.83 -1.10 14.71
N ALA A 173 8.45 -2.21 15.13
CA ALA A 173 8.22 -3.52 14.54
C ALA A 173 6.75 -3.97 14.69
N GLY A 174 6.16 -3.79 15.87
CA GLY A 174 4.74 -4.10 16.10
C GLY A 174 3.80 -3.27 15.21
N TRP A 175 4.09 -1.97 15.04
CA TRP A 175 3.33 -1.09 14.16
C TRP A 175 3.48 -1.47 12.67
N VAL A 176 4.70 -1.78 12.22
CA VAL A 176 4.96 -2.27 10.86
C VAL A 176 4.14 -3.54 10.62
N ILE A 177 4.27 -4.55 11.49
CA ILE A 177 3.55 -5.82 11.35
C ILE A 177 2.03 -5.61 11.33
N THR A 178 1.49 -4.77 12.22
CA THR A 178 0.06 -4.43 12.22
C THR A 178 -0.36 -3.82 10.89
N THR A 179 0.43 -2.89 10.36
CA THR A 179 0.13 -2.20 9.10
C THR A 179 0.21 -3.15 7.91
N LEU A 180 1.25 -3.98 7.83
CA LEU A 180 1.43 -4.92 6.71
C LEU A 180 0.34 -6.00 6.69
N ILE A 181 0.00 -6.57 7.85
CA ILE A 181 -1.06 -7.57 7.94
C ILE A 181 -2.42 -6.93 7.69
N GLY A 182 -2.68 -5.74 8.24
CA GLY A 182 -3.91 -4.99 7.96
C GLY A 182 -4.07 -4.67 6.48
N LEU A 183 -2.99 -4.28 5.81
CA LEU A 183 -2.94 -4.03 4.38
C LEU A 183 -3.20 -5.31 3.58
N PHE A 184 -2.59 -6.43 3.96
CA PHE A 184 -2.83 -7.75 3.34
C PHE A 184 -4.32 -8.13 3.39
N PHE A 185 -4.96 -8.02 4.56
CA PHE A 185 -6.39 -8.31 4.69
C PHE A 185 -7.28 -7.30 3.97
N THR A 186 -6.85 -6.04 3.87
CA THR A 186 -7.55 -5.03 3.07
C THR A 186 -7.55 -5.41 1.60
N VAL A 187 -6.40 -5.81 1.06
CA VAL A 187 -6.28 -6.32 -0.31
C VAL A 187 -7.11 -7.60 -0.50
N GLN A 188 -7.10 -8.52 0.46
CA GLN A 188 -7.90 -9.74 0.39
C GLN A 188 -9.42 -9.45 0.37
N ALA A 189 -9.86 -8.46 1.15
CA ALA A 189 -11.24 -8.00 1.14
C ALA A 189 -11.61 -7.41 -0.23
N LEU A 190 -10.75 -6.55 -0.82
CA LEU A 190 -10.94 -6.03 -2.18
C LEU A 190 -10.98 -7.16 -3.22
N SER A 191 -10.08 -8.14 -3.09
CA SER A 191 -10.01 -9.31 -3.96
C SER A 191 -11.32 -10.11 -3.99
N THR A 192 -11.93 -10.27 -2.82
CA THR A 192 -13.22 -10.94 -2.65
C THR A 192 -14.35 -10.22 -3.37
N VAL A 193 -14.34 -8.87 -3.39
CA VAL A 193 -15.32 -8.07 -4.13
C VAL A 193 -15.15 -8.26 -5.64
N ASN A 194 -13.96 -8.66 -6.13
CA ASN A 194 -13.64 -8.89 -7.54
C ASN A 194 -13.59 -7.59 -8.36
N LEU A 195 -12.98 -6.56 -7.80
CA LEU A 195 -12.71 -5.31 -8.51
C LEU A 195 -11.35 -5.42 -9.20
N SER A 196 -11.33 -5.91 -10.45
CA SER A 196 -10.09 -6.31 -11.14
C SER A 196 -8.93 -5.30 -11.05
N VAL A 197 -9.22 -4.01 -11.23
CA VAL A 197 -8.23 -2.92 -11.13
C VAL A 197 -7.67 -2.81 -9.71
N LEU A 198 -8.54 -2.85 -8.69
CA LEU A 198 -8.10 -2.77 -7.30
C LEU A 198 -7.39 -4.04 -6.85
N ASN A 199 -7.77 -5.19 -7.39
CA ASN A 199 -7.10 -6.47 -7.13
C ASN A 199 -5.67 -6.45 -7.67
N GLN A 200 -5.46 -5.99 -8.91
CA GLN A 200 -4.12 -5.87 -9.50
C GLN A 200 -3.22 -4.94 -8.70
N ILE A 201 -3.74 -3.77 -8.30
CA ILE A 201 -2.99 -2.82 -7.47
C ILE A 201 -2.66 -3.46 -6.11
N GLY A 202 -3.63 -4.11 -5.48
CA GLY A 202 -3.44 -4.77 -4.20
C GLY A 202 -2.43 -5.91 -4.25
N GLU A 203 -2.49 -6.75 -5.29
CA GLU A 203 -1.53 -7.84 -5.52
C GLU A 203 -0.13 -7.31 -5.77
N ALA A 204 0.02 -6.22 -6.54
CA ALA A 204 1.31 -5.55 -6.73
C ALA A 204 1.87 -5.03 -5.41
N ILE A 205 1.03 -4.43 -4.56
CA ILE A 205 1.41 -3.99 -3.21
C ILE A 205 1.86 -5.17 -2.35
N ILE A 206 1.13 -6.29 -2.35
CA ILE A 206 1.52 -7.50 -1.61
C ILE A 206 2.84 -8.05 -2.14
N GLY A 207 3.02 -8.10 -3.46
CA GLY A 207 4.26 -8.55 -4.09
C GLY A 207 5.47 -7.68 -3.74
N TYR A 208 5.24 -6.42 -3.35
CA TYR A 208 6.28 -5.51 -2.91
C TYR A 208 6.64 -5.66 -1.41
N LEU A 209 5.76 -6.26 -0.59
CA LEU A 209 5.99 -6.44 0.84
C LEU A 209 7.30 -7.21 1.16
N PRO A 210 7.62 -8.35 0.51
CA PRO A 210 8.87 -9.06 0.78
C PRO A 210 10.11 -8.20 0.52
N LEU A 211 10.08 -7.35 -0.50
CA LEU A 211 11.19 -6.45 -0.85
C LEU A 211 11.37 -5.39 0.24
N VAL A 212 10.27 -4.78 0.71
CA VAL A 212 10.30 -3.78 1.78
C VAL A 212 10.82 -4.38 3.09
N ILE A 213 10.36 -5.59 3.45
CA ILE A 213 10.83 -6.29 4.65
C ILE A 213 12.33 -6.58 4.54
N SER A 214 12.77 -7.13 3.40
CA SER A 214 14.18 -7.44 3.16
C SER A 214 15.05 -6.20 3.24
N ALA A 215 14.61 -5.10 2.62
CA ALA A 215 15.28 -3.81 2.65
C ALA A 215 15.38 -3.26 4.08
N ALA A 216 14.31 -3.33 4.86
CA ALA A 216 14.31 -2.91 6.26
C ALA A 216 15.30 -3.73 7.11
N ILE A 217 15.37 -5.05 6.88
CA ILE A 217 16.34 -5.94 7.56
C ILE A 217 17.77 -5.58 7.18
N ILE A 218 18.07 -5.41 5.89
CA ILE A 218 19.40 -5.02 5.39
C ILE A 218 19.83 -3.70 6.01
N LEU A 219 18.95 -2.69 6.00
CA LEU A 219 19.25 -1.39 6.59
C LEU A 219 19.50 -1.52 8.10
N ALA A 220 18.64 -2.23 8.83
CA ALA A 220 18.79 -2.44 10.27
C ALA A 220 20.12 -3.14 10.62
N LEU A 221 20.47 -4.21 9.90
CA LEU A 221 21.74 -4.92 10.05
C LEU A 221 22.93 -4.03 9.72
N GLY A 222 22.81 -3.18 8.70
CA GLY A 222 23.82 -2.20 8.33
C GLY A 222 24.09 -1.17 9.41
N LEU A 223 23.03 -0.59 9.97
CA LEU A 223 23.13 0.38 11.06
C LEU A 223 23.71 -0.24 12.33
N ILE A 224 23.25 -1.42 12.71
CA ILE A 224 23.75 -2.13 13.89
C ILE A 224 25.20 -2.55 13.66
N GLY A 225 25.47 -3.22 12.53
CA GLY A 225 26.79 -3.71 12.14
C GLY A 225 27.83 -2.61 12.07
N GLY A 226 27.52 -1.47 11.43
CA GLY A 226 28.43 -0.33 11.34
C GLY A 226 28.82 0.23 12.71
N ASN A 227 27.86 0.36 13.61
CA ASN A 227 28.15 0.82 14.97
C ASN A 227 28.92 -0.23 15.80
N LEU A 228 28.62 -1.53 15.66
CA LEU A 228 29.35 -2.59 16.35
C LEU A 228 30.81 -2.66 15.89
N VAL A 229 31.03 -2.63 14.57
CA VAL A 229 32.38 -2.65 13.98
C VAL A 229 33.19 -1.43 14.45
N ALA A 230 32.59 -0.24 14.48
CA ALA A 230 33.27 0.95 14.99
C ALA A 230 33.64 0.84 16.47
N LYS A 231 32.75 0.31 17.33
CA LYS A 231 33.09 0.07 18.73
C LYS A 231 34.27 -0.89 18.89
N LEU A 232 34.33 -1.96 18.08
CA LEU A 232 35.44 -2.91 18.10
C LEU A 232 36.76 -2.29 17.63
N ILE A 233 36.72 -1.48 16.57
CA ILE A 233 37.89 -0.78 16.05
C ILE A 233 38.40 0.24 17.07
N ASN A 234 37.52 1.05 17.64
CA ASN A 234 37.91 2.06 18.63
C ASN A 234 38.54 1.38 19.87
N LYS A 235 37.96 0.27 20.34
CA LYS A 235 38.49 -0.48 21.48
C LYS A 235 39.86 -1.12 21.20
N SER A 236 40.10 -1.61 19.98
CA SER A 236 41.32 -2.33 19.63
C SER A 236 42.46 -1.43 19.19
N THR A 237 42.15 -0.30 18.53
CA THR A 237 43.15 0.61 17.95
C THR A 237 43.32 1.90 18.76
N GLY A 238 42.36 2.25 19.61
CA GLY A 238 42.31 3.55 20.29
C GLY A 238 42.03 4.74 19.37
N ASN A 239 41.81 4.52 18.06
CA ASN A 239 41.61 5.58 17.09
C ASN A 239 40.12 5.75 16.73
N GLY A 240 39.49 6.76 17.34
CA GLY A 240 38.09 7.10 17.09
C GLY A 240 37.79 7.51 15.65
N MET A 241 38.73 8.17 14.98
CA MET A 241 38.56 8.61 13.59
C MET A 241 38.46 7.41 12.64
N LEU A 242 39.32 6.41 12.82
CA LEU A 242 39.28 5.16 12.04
C LEU A 242 37.97 4.40 12.26
N ALA A 243 37.51 4.32 13.51
CA ALA A 243 36.25 3.69 13.85
C ALA A 243 35.05 4.37 13.16
N GLU A 244 35.04 5.70 13.14
CA GLU A 244 33.96 6.47 12.53
C GLU A 244 33.93 6.33 11.00
N ILE A 245 35.09 6.33 10.34
CA ILE A 245 35.19 6.07 8.88
C ILE A 245 34.59 4.70 8.53
N VAL A 246 34.94 3.65 9.29
CA VAL A 246 34.44 2.29 9.02
C VAL A 246 32.95 2.18 9.29
N LYS A 247 32.42 2.82 10.35
CA LYS A 247 30.97 2.91 10.58
C LYS A 247 30.25 3.45 9.35
N TYR A 248 30.68 4.60 8.85
CA TYR A 248 30.02 5.23 7.71
C TYR A 248 30.17 4.40 6.44
N LEU A 249 31.30 3.73 6.22
CA LEU A 249 31.46 2.78 5.11
C LEU A 249 30.41 1.66 5.15
N VAL A 250 30.24 0.99 6.30
CA VAL A 250 29.26 -0.10 6.44
C VAL A 250 27.83 0.41 6.25
N ILE A 251 27.50 1.57 6.81
CA ILE A 251 26.17 2.18 6.65
C ILE A 251 25.91 2.54 5.18
N ILE A 252 26.86 3.18 4.50
CA ILE A 252 26.75 3.54 3.09
C ILE A 252 26.49 2.29 2.24
N VAL A 253 27.29 1.23 2.40
CA VAL A 253 27.10 -0.04 1.68
C VAL A 253 25.69 -0.59 1.91
N SER A 254 25.23 -0.57 3.16
CA SER A 254 23.90 -1.08 3.51
C SER A 254 22.77 -0.25 2.92
N VAL A 255 22.94 1.08 2.84
CA VAL A 255 22.00 1.97 2.14
C VAL A 255 21.93 1.62 0.66
N PHE A 256 23.07 1.44 -0.01
CA PHE A 256 23.10 1.03 -1.42
C PHE A 256 22.42 -0.34 -1.63
N MET A 257 22.71 -1.33 -0.78
CA MET A 257 22.05 -2.63 -0.81
C MET A 257 20.53 -2.53 -0.56
N THR A 258 20.11 -1.64 0.34
CA THR A 258 18.69 -1.38 0.61
C THR A 258 17.99 -0.80 -0.62
N LEU A 259 18.62 0.16 -1.31
CA LEU A 259 18.08 0.76 -2.53
C LEU A 259 17.96 -0.27 -3.68
N ASP A 260 18.98 -1.12 -3.83
CA ASP A 260 18.97 -2.20 -4.83
C ASP A 260 17.86 -3.23 -4.54
N GLN A 261 17.70 -3.63 -3.27
CA GLN A 261 16.64 -4.54 -2.81
C GLN A 261 15.23 -3.99 -3.05
N LEU A 262 15.05 -2.66 -2.93
CA LEU A 262 13.80 -1.99 -3.25
C LEU A 262 13.59 -1.80 -4.76
N ASN A 263 14.50 -2.26 -5.61
CA ASN A 263 14.49 -2.03 -7.05
C ASN A 263 14.45 -0.53 -7.43
N PHE A 264 14.92 0.37 -6.56
CA PHE A 264 14.96 1.79 -6.87
C PHE A 264 16.10 2.07 -7.85
N ALA A 265 15.76 2.18 -9.14
CA ALA A 265 16.69 2.53 -10.20
C ALA A 265 18.02 1.75 -10.09
N GLN A 266 17.94 0.42 -10.01
CA GLN A 266 19.08 -0.48 -9.71
C GLN A 266 20.31 -0.17 -10.57
N SER A 267 20.12 0.08 -11.88
CA SER A 267 21.24 0.43 -12.75
C SER A 267 21.94 1.72 -12.32
N ILE A 268 21.19 2.73 -11.87
CA ILE A 268 21.76 4.00 -11.40
C ILE A 268 22.48 3.79 -10.07
N VAL A 269 21.84 3.07 -9.13
CA VAL A 269 22.39 2.75 -7.81
C VAL A 269 23.69 1.94 -7.93
N ASN A 270 23.70 0.90 -8.76
CA ASN A 270 24.87 0.04 -8.98
C ASN A 270 26.02 0.79 -9.66
N VAL A 271 25.73 1.64 -10.65
CA VAL A 271 26.76 2.48 -11.28
C VAL A 271 27.31 3.49 -10.28
N ALA A 272 26.46 4.16 -9.50
CA ALA A 272 26.89 5.11 -8.49
C ALA A 272 27.78 4.43 -7.43
N PHE A 273 27.40 3.25 -6.97
CA PHE A 273 28.19 2.45 -6.03
C PHE A 273 29.56 2.07 -6.61
N LEU A 274 29.59 1.56 -7.85
CA LEU A 274 30.83 1.21 -8.55
C LEU A 274 31.74 2.43 -8.77
N LEU A 275 31.17 3.60 -9.09
CA LEU A 275 31.93 4.84 -9.25
C LEU A 275 32.52 5.32 -7.92
N ILE A 276 31.75 5.27 -6.83
CA ILE A 276 32.22 5.65 -5.50
C ILE A 276 33.33 4.70 -5.03
N LEU A 277 33.10 3.38 -5.12
CA LEU A 277 34.12 2.39 -4.77
C LEU A 277 35.35 2.50 -5.67
N GLY A 278 35.15 2.75 -6.96
CA GLY A 278 36.23 2.98 -7.92
C GLY A 278 37.05 4.21 -7.56
N ALA A 279 36.40 5.32 -7.23
CA ALA A 279 37.08 6.55 -6.80
C ALA A 279 37.87 6.34 -5.50
N VAL A 280 37.29 5.64 -4.52
CA VAL A 280 37.96 5.27 -3.27
C VAL A 280 39.16 4.36 -3.55
N ALA A 281 39.01 3.34 -4.40
CA ALA A 281 40.09 2.42 -4.76
C ALA A 281 41.25 3.16 -5.45
N VAL A 282 40.94 4.09 -6.37
CA VAL A 282 41.96 4.93 -7.03
C VAL A 282 42.64 5.86 -6.03
N ALA A 283 41.88 6.50 -5.13
CA ALA A 283 42.46 7.35 -4.09
C ALA A 283 43.40 6.56 -3.16
N PHE A 284 43.01 5.34 -2.75
CA PHE A 284 43.86 4.43 -1.99
C PHE A 284 45.11 4.02 -2.76
N ALA A 285 44.97 3.65 -4.04
CA ALA A 285 46.10 3.28 -4.89
C ALA A 285 47.11 4.42 -5.03
N ILE A 286 46.65 5.67 -5.17
CA ILE A 286 47.51 6.85 -5.25
C ILE A 286 48.16 7.13 -3.90
N ALA A 287 47.39 7.11 -2.81
CA ALA A 287 47.89 7.39 -1.45
C ALA A 287 48.97 6.38 -1.03
N PHE A 288 48.76 5.08 -1.25
CA PHE A 288 49.75 4.04 -0.97
C PHE A 288 50.89 4.01 -1.98
N GLY A 289 50.61 4.20 -3.27
CA GLY A 289 51.61 4.15 -4.33
C GLY A 289 52.65 5.27 -4.20
N ILE A 290 52.18 6.53 -4.21
CA ILE A 290 53.07 7.70 -4.14
C ILE A 290 53.53 7.93 -2.69
N GLY A 291 52.61 7.87 -1.71
CA GLY A 291 52.93 8.14 -0.31
C GLY A 291 53.72 7.01 0.39
N GLY A 292 53.58 5.77 -0.06
CA GLY A 292 54.29 4.61 0.49
C GLY A 292 55.66 4.34 -0.14
N LYS A 293 56.00 5.01 -1.25
CA LYS A 293 57.26 4.80 -1.99
C LYS A 293 58.48 4.84 -1.08
N SER A 294 58.63 5.91 -0.29
CA SER A 294 59.79 6.11 0.59
C SER A 294 59.86 5.09 1.73
N PHE A 295 58.72 4.56 2.17
CA PHE A 295 58.68 3.49 3.16
C PHE A 295 59.13 2.16 2.56
N ALA A 296 58.64 1.82 1.37
CA ALA A 296 59.04 0.62 0.64
C ALA A 296 60.54 0.62 0.34
N GLU A 297 61.09 1.75 -0.11
CA GLU A 297 62.52 1.96 -0.35
C GLU A 297 63.35 1.65 0.90
N LYS A 298 63.03 2.27 2.04
CA LYS A 298 63.74 2.03 3.32
C LYS A 298 63.67 0.59 3.79
N GLN A 299 62.56 -0.11 3.52
CA GLN A 299 62.38 -1.47 3.97
C GLN A 299 63.13 -2.47 3.08
N LEU A 300 63.17 -2.23 1.77
CA LEU A 300 64.02 -2.97 0.82
C LEU A 300 65.50 -2.79 1.15
N GLU A 301 65.92 -1.57 1.47
CA GLU A 301 67.30 -1.26 1.86
C GLU A 301 67.72 -2.01 3.14
N LYS A 302 66.85 -2.03 4.17
CA LYS A 302 67.08 -2.84 5.39
C LYS A 302 67.18 -4.33 5.09
N PHE A 303 66.37 -4.83 4.16
CA PHE A 303 66.37 -6.25 3.79
C PHE A 303 67.65 -6.62 3.04
N SER A 304 68.08 -5.78 2.09
CA SER A 304 69.36 -5.92 1.38
C SER A 304 70.52 -5.94 2.36
N ASN A 305 70.58 -4.95 3.25
CA ASN A 305 71.65 -4.85 4.25
C ASN A 305 71.70 -6.07 5.19
N LYS A 306 70.54 -6.68 5.51
CA LYS A 306 70.48 -7.89 6.33
C LYS A 306 71.05 -9.11 5.58
N ILE A 307 70.67 -9.30 4.32
CA ILE A 307 71.20 -10.37 3.45
C ILE A 307 72.72 -10.23 3.29
N ASP A 308 73.20 -9.01 3.06
CA ASP A 308 74.63 -8.74 2.89
C ASP A 308 75.44 -9.01 4.17
N SER A 309 74.81 -8.89 5.34
CA SER A 309 75.41 -9.21 6.63
C SER A 309 75.39 -10.71 6.97
N GLU A 310 74.39 -11.47 6.50
CA GLU A 310 74.34 -12.93 6.65
C GLU A 310 75.30 -13.64 5.71
N ASN A 311 75.50 -13.13 4.48
CA ASN A 311 76.49 -13.68 3.53
C ASN A 311 77.95 -13.40 3.89
N LYS A 312 78.22 -12.58 4.93
CA LYS A 312 79.56 -12.27 5.43
C LYS A 312 79.96 -13.06 6.68
N LYS A 313 79.14 -14.02 7.13
CA LYS A 313 79.47 -15.02 8.16
C LYS A 313 79.70 -16.37 7.51
#